data_AF-A0A834CJ35-F1
#
_entry.id   AF-A0A834CJ35-F1
#
_cell.length_a   1.000
_cell.length_b   1.000
_cell.length_c   1.000
_cell.angle_alpha   90.00
_cell.angle_beta   90.00
_cell.angle_gamma   90.00
#
_symmetry.space_group_name_H-M   'P 1'
#
loop_
_entity.id
_entity.type
_entity.pdbx_description
1 polymer ?
#
loop_
_entity_poly.entity_id
_entity_poly.type
_entity_poly.pdbx_seq_one_letter_code
_entity_poly.pdbx_strand_id
1 'polypeptide(L)'
;MLLSFSQQEVLNDIKSVWNAHRIRPSRNQHVPCGIPNVMYMAPHLWDAEDFLVPLNEDLTICKSSCTFLSSVPCEIDAFELFTITMQESHLQFPSTMSQSLELYLHLRENVRSQMAEDV
;
A
#
# COMPACT_ATOMS: atom_id res chain seq x y z
N MET A 1 2.65 -19.46 -0.74
CA MET A 1 3.76 -18.93 0.08
C MET A 1 3.54 -17.42 0.20
N LEU A 2 2.90 -17.00 1.29
CA LEU A 2 2.51 -15.61 1.56
C LEU A 2 3.73 -14.84 2.08
N LEU A 3 4.49 -14.21 1.18
CA LEU A 3 5.66 -13.39 1.51
C LEU A 3 5.36 -11.88 1.49
N SER A 4 4.11 -11.45 1.69
CA SER A 4 3.77 -10.03 1.77
C SER A 4 3.80 -9.46 3.20
N PHE A 5 3.94 -10.31 4.23
CA PHE A 5 3.83 -9.87 5.63
C PHE A 5 5.07 -9.12 6.16
N SER A 6 6.21 -9.04 5.46
CA SER A 6 7.47 -8.56 6.08
C SER A 6 7.93 -7.14 5.72
N GLN A 7 7.56 -6.57 4.58
CA GLN A 7 8.15 -5.29 4.15
C GLN A 7 7.45 -4.08 4.78
N GLN A 8 6.13 -4.09 4.79
CA GLN A 8 5.36 -2.94 5.27
C GLN A 8 5.43 -2.79 6.80
N GLU A 9 5.49 -3.89 7.55
CA GLU A 9 5.71 -3.86 9.00
C GLU A 9 7.06 -3.23 9.34
N VAL A 10 8.12 -3.65 8.65
CA VAL A 10 9.46 -3.07 8.81
C VAL A 10 9.48 -1.59 8.44
N LEU A 11 8.80 -1.19 7.36
CA LEU A 11 8.69 0.22 6.98
C LEU A 11 7.91 1.04 8.02
N ASN A 12 6.85 0.48 8.60
CA ASN A 12 6.08 1.12 9.67
C ASN A 12 6.92 1.30 10.93
N ASP A 13 7.71 0.30 11.30
CA ASP A 13 8.64 0.36 12.43
C ASP A 13 9.70 1.44 12.22
N ILE A 14 10.35 1.44 11.05
CA ILE A 14 11.35 2.46 10.68
C ILE A 14 10.73 3.85 10.72
N LYS A 15 9.52 4.01 10.15
CA LYS A 15 8.78 5.27 10.20
C LYS A 15 8.52 5.73 11.63
N SER A 16 8.16 4.82 12.53
CA SER A 16 7.88 5.16 13.93
C SER A 16 9.13 5.71 14.64
N VAL A 17 10.27 5.04 14.46
CA VAL A 17 11.56 5.42 15.05
C VAL A 17 12.05 6.74 14.45
N TRP A 18 11.97 6.87 13.12
CA TRP A 18 12.41 8.06 12.40
C TRP A 18 11.59 9.29 12.80
N ASN A 19 10.27 9.18 12.82
CA ASN A 19 9.38 10.30 13.15
C ASN A 19 9.45 10.70 14.63
N ALA A 20 9.80 9.77 15.52
CA ALA A 20 10.03 10.07 16.93
C ALA A 20 11.40 10.68 17.21
N HIS A 21 12.35 10.59 16.26
CA HIS A 21 13.70 11.07 16.46
C HIS A 21 13.75 12.61 16.42
N ARG A 22 14.23 13.22 17.51
CA ARG A 22 14.43 14.68 17.59
C ARG A 22 15.91 14.99 17.77
N ILE A 23 16.51 15.56 16.73
CA ILE A 23 17.92 15.98 16.73
C ILE A 23 18.05 17.21 17.63
N ARG A 24 18.95 17.14 18.62
CA ARG A 24 19.20 18.25 19.55
C ARG A 24 19.94 19.40 18.85
N PRO A 25 19.61 20.66 19.16
CA PRO A 25 20.38 21.81 18.69
C PRO A 25 21.84 21.71 19.16
N SER A 26 22.78 22.01 18.26
CA SER A 26 24.19 22.12 18.58
C SER A 26 24.59 23.58 18.79
N ARG A 27 25.81 23.84 19.29
CA ARG A 27 26.36 25.20 19.36
C ARG A 27 26.60 25.81 17.97
N ASN A 28 26.80 24.98 16.95
CA ASN A 28 26.92 25.45 15.57
C ASN A 28 25.52 25.66 14.99
N GLN A 29 25.17 26.92 14.73
CA GLN A 29 23.86 27.32 14.20
C GLN A 29 23.62 26.83 12.76
N HIS A 30 24.67 26.43 12.03
CA HIS A 30 24.55 25.88 10.68
C HIS A 30 24.17 24.39 10.66
N VAL A 31 24.10 23.72 11.83
CA VAL A 31 23.71 22.31 11.90
C VAL A 31 22.19 22.21 12.09
N PRO A 32 21.47 21.47 11.22
CA PRO A 32 20.03 21.29 11.35
C PRO A 32 19.67 20.56 12.64
N CYS A 33 18.56 20.96 13.26
CA CYS A 33 18.02 20.35 14.48
C CYS A 33 16.49 20.25 14.40
N GLY A 34 15.88 19.45 15.28
CA GLY A 34 14.44 19.19 15.26
C GLY A 34 14.10 17.82 14.68
N ILE A 35 12.93 17.71 14.04
CA ILE A 35 12.44 16.45 13.46
C ILE A 35 12.99 16.34 12.03
N PRO A 36 13.64 15.22 11.66
CA PRO A 36 14.11 15.01 10.30
C PRO A 36 12.95 15.01 9.29
N ASN A 37 12.93 15.99 8.38
CA ASN A 37 11.93 16.11 7.31
C ASN A 37 12.48 15.73 5.93
N VAL A 38 13.68 15.16 5.85
CA VAL A 38 14.35 14.83 4.59
C VAL A 38 13.51 13.90 3.71
N MET A 39 12.85 12.88 4.29
CA MET A 39 11.96 12.00 3.51
C MET A 39 10.75 12.75 2.93
N TYR A 40 10.22 13.74 3.64
CA TYR A 40 9.11 14.56 3.16
C TYR A 40 9.57 15.53 2.04
N MET A 41 10.80 16.04 2.13
CA MET A 41 11.40 16.95 1.15
C MET A 41 12.07 16.24 -0.02
N ALA A 42 12.11 14.91 -0.01
CA ALA A 42 12.86 14.12 -0.96
C ALA A 42 12.56 14.44 -2.44
N PRO A 43 11.28 14.55 -2.86
CA PRO A 43 10.96 14.89 -4.24
C PRO A 43 11.61 16.20 -4.69
N HIS A 44 11.52 17.25 -3.86
CA HIS A 44 12.11 18.55 -4.15
C HIS A 44 13.64 18.58 -4.10
N LEU A 45 14.26 17.81 -3.20
CA LEU A 45 15.73 17.81 -3.02
C LEU A 45 16.46 17.10 -4.17
N TRP A 46 15.82 16.11 -4.78
CA TRP A 46 16.42 15.26 -5.81
C TRP A 46 15.75 15.39 -7.18
N ASP A 47 14.88 16.38 -7.36
CA ASP A 47 14.08 16.59 -8.58
C ASP A 47 13.34 15.30 -9.00
N ALA A 48 12.88 14.55 -8.00
CA ALA A 48 12.10 13.34 -8.20
C ALA A 48 10.61 13.70 -8.30
N GLU A 49 9.85 12.84 -8.96
CA GLU A 49 8.42 13.03 -9.14
C GLU A 49 7.69 13.09 -7.79
N ASP A 50 6.85 14.12 -7.64
CA ASP A 50 6.07 14.32 -6.43
C ASP A 50 4.78 13.49 -6.49
N PHE A 51 4.74 12.43 -5.69
CA PHE A 51 3.58 11.56 -5.52
C PHE A 51 2.73 11.92 -4.29
N LEU A 52 2.92 13.10 -3.68
CA LEU A 52 2.09 13.56 -2.57
C LEU A 52 0.64 13.78 -3.03
N VAL A 53 -0.30 13.14 -2.34
CA VAL A 53 -1.74 13.31 -2.58
C VAL A 53 -2.28 14.37 -1.63
N PRO A 54 -2.94 15.44 -2.13
CA PRO A 54 -3.54 16.45 -1.27
C PRO A 54 -4.65 15.83 -0.44
N LEU A 55 -4.62 16.10 0.87
CA LEU A 55 -5.57 15.51 1.80
C LEU A 55 -6.77 16.45 1.97
N ASN A 56 -7.91 16.05 1.41
CA ASN A 56 -9.17 16.82 1.51
C ASN A 56 -10.05 16.37 2.70
N GLU A 57 -9.71 15.25 3.33
CA GLU A 57 -10.49 14.59 4.37
C GLU A 57 -9.70 14.53 5.68
N ASP A 58 -10.38 14.28 6.80
CA ASP A 58 -9.72 14.12 8.09
C ASP A 58 -8.91 12.81 8.13
N LEU A 59 -7.60 12.92 8.38
CA LEU A 59 -6.68 11.78 8.52
C LEU A 59 -7.18 10.72 9.51
N THR A 60 -7.90 11.11 10.56
CA THR A 60 -8.40 10.16 11.55
C THR A 60 -9.49 9.26 10.98
N ILE A 61 -10.33 9.79 10.08
CA ILE A 61 -11.33 9.03 9.34
C ILE A 61 -10.65 8.12 8.32
N CYS A 62 -9.71 8.65 7.53
CA CYS A 62 -8.99 7.82 6.55
C CYS A 62 -8.21 6.69 7.24
N LYS A 63 -7.63 6.93 8.42
CA LYS A 63 -6.91 5.91 9.20
C LYS A 63 -7.79 4.75 9.63
N SER A 64 -9.05 4.99 10.01
CA SER A 64 -9.97 3.91 10.38
C SER A 64 -10.46 3.12 9.17
N SER A 65 -10.47 3.73 7.98
CA SER A 65 -10.79 3.05 6.71
C SER A 65 -9.59 2.35 6.05
N CYS A 66 -8.36 2.71 6.40
CA CYS A 66 -7.15 2.05 5.89
C CYS A 66 -6.97 0.65 6.50
N THR A 67 -7.47 -0.39 5.80
CA THR A 67 -7.41 -1.81 6.18
C THR A 67 -6.12 -2.53 5.74
N PHE A 68 -5.03 -1.79 5.52
CA PHE A 68 -3.84 -2.22 4.75
C PHE A 68 -2.99 -3.38 5.34
N LEU A 69 -3.51 -4.11 6.33
CA LEU A 69 -2.85 -5.21 7.04
C LEU A 69 -3.74 -6.46 7.14
N SER A 70 -4.67 -6.64 6.21
CA SER A 70 -5.39 -7.91 6.08
C SER A 70 -4.52 -8.95 5.37
N SER A 71 -4.66 -10.24 5.74
CA SER A 71 -4.15 -11.35 4.92
C SER A 71 -4.82 -11.42 3.54
N VAL A 72 -5.91 -10.66 3.36
CA VAL A 72 -6.68 -10.53 2.13
C VAL A 72 -6.21 -9.28 1.36
N PRO A 73 -5.83 -9.41 0.08
CA PRO A 73 -5.25 -8.32 -0.72
C PRO A 73 -6.25 -7.25 -1.18
N CYS A 74 -7.55 -7.48 -0.97
CA CYS A 74 -8.63 -6.57 -1.34
C CYS A 74 -9.78 -6.70 -0.33
N GLU A 75 -10.92 -6.10 -0.64
CA GLU A 75 -12.16 -6.29 0.10
C GLU A 75 -12.53 -7.79 0.14
N ILE A 76 -13.13 -8.24 1.25
CA ILE A 76 -13.31 -9.66 1.56
C ILE A 76 -14.26 -10.32 0.57
N ASP A 77 -15.40 -9.70 0.28
CA ASP A 77 -16.39 -10.25 -0.65
C ASP A 77 -15.79 -10.37 -2.05
N ALA A 78 -15.04 -9.35 -2.49
CA ALA A 78 -14.32 -9.40 -3.76
C ALA A 78 -13.27 -10.52 -3.80
N PHE A 79 -12.50 -10.72 -2.72
CA PHE A 79 -11.51 -11.77 -2.65
C PHE A 79 -12.13 -13.18 -2.65
N GLU A 80 -13.22 -13.38 -1.91
CA GLU A 80 -13.95 -14.64 -1.87
C GLU A 80 -14.50 -14.98 -3.27
N LEU A 81 -15.13 -14.01 -3.93
CA LEU A 81 -15.63 -14.16 -5.30
C LEU A 81 -14.51 -14.57 -6.27
N PHE A 82 -13.40 -13.83 -6.26
CA PHE A 82 -12.25 -14.16 -7.10
C PHE A 82 -11.67 -15.54 -6.80
N THR A 83 -11.63 -15.95 -5.53
CA THR A 83 -11.15 -17.27 -5.13
C THR A 83 -12.05 -18.38 -5.65
N ILE A 84 -13.38 -18.19 -5.61
CA ILE A 84 -14.35 -19.12 -6.19
C ILE A 84 -14.16 -19.23 -7.70
N THR A 85 -14.10 -18.10 -8.41
CA THR A 85 -13.88 -18.08 -9.87
C THR A 85 -12.56 -18.77 -10.25
N MET A 86 -11.50 -18.60 -9.46
CA MET A 86 -10.23 -19.30 -9.66
C MET A 86 -10.38 -20.81 -9.49
N GLN A 87 -11.11 -21.27 -8.46
CA GLN A 87 -11.34 -22.70 -8.22
C GLN A 87 -12.13 -23.34 -9.36
N GLU A 88 -13.19 -22.69 -9.83
CA GLU A 88 -14.03 -23.14 -10.94
C GLU A 88 -13.27 -23.19 -12.26
N SER A 89 -12.39 -22.21 -12.50
CA SER A 89 -11.58 -22.10 -13.72
C SER A 89 -10.24 -22.85 -13.62
N HIS A 90 -10.00 -23.58 -12.54
CA HIS A 90 -8.73 -24.28 -12.24
C HIS A 90 -7.47 -23.39 -12.31
N LEU A 91 -7.62 -22.10 -12.00
CA LEU A 91 -6.53 -21.13 -11.96
C LEU A 91 -5.75 -21.26 -10.65
N GLN A 92 -4.45 -20.98 -10.73
CA GLN A 92 -3.52 -21.09 -9.60
C GLN A 92 -3.13 -19.71 -9.07
N PHE A 93 -2.75 -19.66 -7.79
CA PHE A 93 -2.16 -18.46 -7.24
C PHE A 93 -0.85 -18.10 -7.97
N PRO A 94 -0.65 -16.81 -8.28
CA PRO A 94 0.49 -16.35 -9.04
C PRO A 94 1.76 -16.41 -8.18
N SER A 95 2.89 -16.72 -8.81
CA SER A 95 4.20 -16.77 -8.14
C SER A 95 5.07 -15.55 -8.43
N THR A 96 4.65 -14.70 -9.37
CA THR A 96 5.38 -13.51 -9.80
C THR A 96 4.44 -12.31 -9.94
N MET A 97 4.97 -11.10 -9.82
CA MET A 97 4.21 -9.85 -9.99
C MET A 97 3.45 -9.80 -11.34
N SER A 98 4.10 -10.22 -12.43
CA SER A 98 3.49 -10.23 -13.76
C SER A 98 2.30 -11.18 -13.82
N GLN A 99 2.45 -12.40 -13.28
CA GLN A 99 1.35 -13.36 -13.19
C GLN A 99 0.21 -12.85 -12.30
N SER A 100 0.53 -12.12 -11.22
CA SER A 100 -0.49 -11.53 -10.35
C SER A 100 -1.35 -10.50 -11.08
N LEU A 101 -0.71 -9.64 -11.88
CA LEU A 101 -1.41 -8.65 -12.68
C LEU A 101 -2.30 -9.31 -13.73
N GLU A 102 -1.76 -10.29 -14.46
CA GLU A 102 -2.49 -11.03 -15.49
C GLU A 102 -3.71 -11.76 -14.91
N LEU A 103 -3.52 -12.46 -13.79
CA LEU A 103 -4.60 -13.14 -13.07
C LEU A 103 -5.67 -12.15 -12.62
N TYR A 104 -5.29 -11.03 -12.02
CA TYR A 104 -6.25 -10.00 -11.59
C TYR A 104 -7.07 -9.46 -12.76
N LEU A 105 -6.42 -9.13 -13.88
CA LEU A 105 -7.11 -8.62 -15.07
C LEU A 105 -8.10 -9.65 -15.63
N HIS A 106 -7.71 -10.93 -15.67
CA HIS A 106 -8.56 -12.02 -16.12
C HIS A 106 -9.78 -12.22 -15.21
N LEU A 107 -9.57 -12.30 -13.89
CA LEU A 107 -10.65 -12.50 -12.92
C LEU A 107 -11.63 -11.32 -12.93
N ARG A 108 -11.11 -10.09 -13.02
CA ARG A 108 -11.94 -8.88 -13.11
C ARG A 108 -12.85 -8.91 -14.33
N GLU A 109 -12.34 -9.35 -15.48
CA GLU A 109 -13.15 -9.40 -16.71
C GLU A 109 -14.23 -10.49 -16.65
N ASN A 110 -13.90 -11.66 -16.11
CA ASN A 110 -14.88 -12.74 -15.90
C ASN A 110 -16.01 -12.30 -14.97
N VAL A 111 -15.68 -11.74 -13.81
CA VAL A 111 -16.69 -11.28 -12.84
C VAL A 111 -17.58 -10.20 -13.46
N ARG A 112 -17.01 -9.24 -14.19
CA ARG A 112 -17.80 -8.20 -14.87
C ARG A 112 -18.74 -8.76 -15.93
N SER A 113 -18.31 -9.80 -16.63
CA SER A 113 -19.14 -10.47 -17.64
C SER A 113 -20.30 -11.21 -16.98
N GLN A 114 -20.05 -11.97 -15.91
CA GLN A 114 -21.09 -12.68 -15.16
C GLN A 114 -22.15 -11.72 -14.58
N MET A 115 -21.71 -10.62 -13.97
CA MET A 115 -22.63 -9.61 -13.43
C MET A 115 -23.44 -8.87 -14.49
N ALA A 116 -23.01 -8.89 -15.76
CA ALA A 116 -23.75 -8.29 -16.86
C ALA A 116 -24.79 -9.25 -17.46
N GLU A 117 -24.68 -10.56 -17.24
CA GLU A 117 -25.63 -11.58 -17.71
C GLU A 117 -26.82 -11.77 -16.73
N ASP A 118 -26.64 -11.39 -15.46
CA ASP A 118 -27.67 -11.47 -14.41
C ASP A 118 -28.62 -10.26 -14.30
N VAL A 119 -28.55 -9.32 -15.26
CA VAL A 119 -29.41 -8.11 -15.36
C VAL A 119 -30.27 -8.16 -16.63
#